data_AF-A0A7K6H144-F1
#
_entry.id   AF-A0A7K6H144-F1
#
_cell.length_a   1.000
_cell.length_b   1.000
_cell.length_c   1.000
_cell.angle_alpha   90.00
_cell.angle_beta   90.00
_cell.angle_gamma   90.00
#
_symmetry.space_group_name_H-M   'P 1'
#
loop_
_entity.id
_entity.type
_entity.pdbx_description
1 polymer ?
#
loop_
_entity_poly.entity_id
_entity_poly.type
_entity_poly.pdbx_seq_one_letter_code
_entity_poly.pdbx_strand_id
1 'polypeptide(L)'
;MAKVLATLRNHWKKSTFGACLLGWGGHWLYGKHCDNLLRRAACQEAQAFGNQLIPATMPLKKATVFLNPAACKGKAGSLFEKNAAPILHLSGLDVTVVKTDYEGQAKKLLELMENTDLIIIAGGDGTVQELRANVNLLSSCVQAAFSKIPIGFIPLGKTCTLSHTLFPESTSQVQHITNATLAILKGETVPLDVLQIKGEKEQPVFAVSGLRWGSYRDAGVKASK
;
A
#
# COMPACT_ATOMS: atom_id res chain seq x y z
N MET A 1 -35.97 11.35 37.23
CA MET A 1 -34.80 10.45 37.39
C MET A 1 -35.13 9.14 38.11
N ALA A 2 -35.91 9.11 39.19
CA ALA A 2 -36.19 7.89 39.97
C ALA A 2 -36.79 6.72 39.17
N LYS A 3 -37.70 6.99 38.22
CA LYS A 3 -38.30 5.96 37.34
C LYS A 3 -37.29 5.31 36.37
N VAL A 4 -36.31 6.08 35.90
CA VAL A 4 -35.27 5.60 34.97
C VAL A 4 -34.30 4.67 35.70
N LEU A 5 -33.87 5.06 36.91
CA LEU A 5 -33.05 4.23 37.80
C LEU A 5 -33.75 2.92 38.19
N ALA A 6 -35.05 2.97 38.52
CA ALA A 6 -35.82 1.77 38.84
C ALA A 6 -35.95 0.81 37.64
N THR A 7 -36.11 1.36 36.43
CA THR A 7 -36.20 0.57 35.19
C THR A 7 -34.86 -0.06 34.81
N LEU A 8 -33.76 0.68 34.94
CA LEU A 8 -32.39 0.18 34.76
C LEU A 8 -32.06 -0.97 35.71
N ARG A 9 -32.51 -0.86 36.98
CA ARG A 9 -32.35 -1.90 38.01
C ARG A 9 -33.18 -3.14 37.73
N ASN A 10 -34.45 -2.98 37.34
CA ASN A 10 -35.35 -4.11 37.05
C ASN A 10 -34.96 -4.88 35.78
N HIS A 11 -34.27 -4.25 34.83
CA HIS A 11 -33.79 -4.88 33.60
C HIS A 11 -32.26 -4.88 33.49
N TRP A 12 -31.54 -5.20 34.57
CA TRP A 12 -30.07 -5.15 34.64
C TRP A 12 -29.37 -5.83 33.44
N LYS A 13 -29.86 -6.99 32.97
CA LYS A 13 -29.31 -7.69 31.79
C LYS A 13 -29.39 -6.87 30.49
N LYS A 14 -30.53 -6.18 30.26
CA LYS A 14 -30.74 -5.33 29.07
C LYS A 14 -29.90 -4.05 29.17
N SER A 15 -29.81 -3.48 30.37
CA SER A 15 -29.00 -2.31 30.68
C SER A 15 -27.51 -2.55 30.43
N THR A 16 -26.97 -3.68 30.92
CA THR A 16 -25.57 -4.06 30.69
C THR A 16 -25.28 -4.31 29.22
N PHE A 17 -26.17 -5.01 28.50
CA PHE A 17 -26.02 -5.22 27.07
C PHE A 17 -26.01 -3.90 26.28
N GLY A 18 -26.91 -2.97 26.61
CA GLY A 18 -26.94 -1.64 26.02
C GLY A 18 -25.66 -0.85 26.28
N ALA A 19 -25.13 -0.90 27.51
CA ALA A 19 -23.86 -0.25 27.84
C ALA A 19 -22.68 -0.84 27.05
N CYS A 20 -22.61 -2.17 26.90
CA CYS A 20 -21.59 -2.82 26.09
C CYS A 20 -21.67 -2.41 24.61
N LEU A 21 -22.88 -2.36 24.03
CA LEU A 21 -23.07 -1.93 22.66
C LEU A 21 -22.68 -0.47 22.45
N LEU A 22 -23.04 0.42 23.39
CA LEU A 22 -22.65 1.83 23.32
C LEU A 22 -21.13 2.00 23.47
N GLY A 23 -20.49 1.25 24.37
CA GLY A 23 -19.04 1.27 24.52
C GLY A 23 -18.33 0.79 23.25
N TRP A 24 -18.78 -0.32 22.68
CA TRP A 24 -18.25 -0.85 21.42
C TRP A 24 -18.48 0.10 20.24
N GLY A 25 -19.70 0.63 20.09
CA GLY A 25 -20.05 1.56 19.02
C GLY A 25 -19.29 2.89 19.14
N GLY A 26 -19.13 3.40 20.36
CA GLY A 26 -18.32 4.57 20.66
C GLY A 26 -16.86 4.36 20.29
N HIS A 27 -16.27 3.22 20.65
CA HIS A 27 -14.90 2.88 20.28
C HIS A 27 -14.72 2.75 18.75
N TRP A 28 -15.68 2.11 18.06
CA TRP A 28 -15.65 1.99 16.60
C TRP A 28 -15.75 3.36 15.90
N LEU A 29 -16.67 4.23 16.35
CA LEU A 29 -16.81 5.59 15.84
C LEU A 29 -15.56 6.43 16.10
N TYR A 30 -14.97 6.30 17.30
CA TYR A 30 -13.73 6.97 17.65
C TYR A 30 -12.59 6.55 16.72
N GLY A 31 -12.42 5.25 16.46
CA GLY A 31 -11.43 4.74 15.50
C GLY A 31 -11.63 5.32 14.10
N LYS A 32 -12.88 5.37 13.61
CA LYS A 32 -13.21 6.01 12.33
C LYS A 32 -12.86 7.49 12.29
N HIS A 33 -13.10 8.20 13.39
CA HIS A 33 -12.77 9.62 13.51
C HIS A 33 -11.25 9.82 13.48
N CYS A 34 -10.49 9.05 14.25
CA CYS A 34 -9.02 9.08 14.24
C CYS A 34 -8.46 8.80 12.84
N ASP A 35 -8.97 7.78 12.13
CA ASP A 35 -8.55 7.50 10.76
C ASP A 35 -8.78 8.69 9.82
N ASN A 36 -9.89 9.41 9.98
CA ASN A 36 -10.21 10.58 9.16
C ASN A 36 -9.30 11.77 9.49
N LEU A 37 -8.93 11.95 10.76
CA LEU A 37 -7.95 12.96 11.16
C LEU A 37 -6.58 12.67 10.52
N LEU A 38 -6.14 11.41 10.52
CA LEU A 38 -4.90 11.00 9.87
C LEU A 38 -4.93 11.29 8.36
N ARG A 39 -6.02 10.94 7.67
CA ARG A 39 -6.19 11.26 6.23
C ARG A 39 -6.11 12.75 5.97
N ARG A 40 -6.78 13.56 6.80
CA ARG A 40 -6.79 15.02 6.67
C ARG A 40 -5.38 15.59 6.85
N ALA A 41 -4.67 15.17 7.90
CA ALA A 41 -3.30 15.61 8.15
C ALA A 41 -2.37 15.25 6.98
N ALA A 42 -2.45 14.02 6.47
CA ALA A 42 -1.65 13.59 5.33
C ALA A 42 -1.99 14.37 4.05
N CYS A 43 -3.26 14.69 3.79
CA CYS A 43 -3.66 15.51 2.64
C CYS A 43 -3.16 16.96 2.76
N GLN A 44 -3.13 17.52 3.98
CA GLN A 44 -2.58 18.86 4.21
C GLN A 44 -1.08 18.91 3.95
N GLU A 45 -0.34 17.89 4.38
CA GLU A 45 1.09 17.75 4.07
C GLU A 45 1.31 17.59 2.56
N ALA A 46 0.53 16.73 1.89
CA ALA A 46 0.60 16.53 0.44
C ALA A 46 0.28 17.81 -0.35
N GLN A 47 -0.72 18.58 0.10
CA GLN A 47 -1.07 19.86 -0.50
C GLN A 47 0.07 20.89 -0.37
N ALA A 48 0.80 20.88 0.74
CA ALA A 48 1.97 21.73 0.90
C ALA A 48 3.08 21.38 -0.11
N PHE A 49 3.22 20.10 -0.49
CA PHE A 49 4.11 19.68 -1.58
C PHE A 49 3.59 20.16 -2.96
N GLY A 50 2.30 19.99 -3.24
CA GLY A 50 1.71 20.40 -4.52
C GLY A 50 1.69 21.91 -4.76
N ASN A 51 1.66 22.71 -3.69
CA ASN A 51 1.69 24.17 -3.79
C ASN A 51 3.10 24.75 -4.02
N GLN A 52 4.13 23.91 -4.15
CA GLN A 52 5.48 24.38 -4.44
C GLN A 52 5.58 24.88 -5.88
N LEU A 53 6.24 26.02 -6.06
CA LEU A 53 6.43 26.62 -7.38
C LEU A 53 7.47 25.83 -8.16
N ILE A 54 7.12 25.44 -9.38
CA ILE A 54 8.04 24.84 -10.35
C ILE A 54 8.34 25.84 -11.48
N PRO A 55 9.58 25.88 -12.00
CA PRO A 55 9.89 26.66 -13.19
C PRO A 55 9.06 26.18 -14.39
N ALA A 56 8.56 27.10 -15.22
CA ALA A 56 7.75 26.77 -16.40
C ALA A 56 8.48 25.88 -17.44
N THR A 57 9.80 25.82 -17.38
CA THR A 57 10.65 25.01 -18.25
C THR A 57 10.79 23.56 -17.78
N MET A 58 10.41 23.24 -16.54
CA MET A 58 10.57 21.91 -15.97
C MET A 58 9.30 21.08 -16.18
N PRO A 59 9.39 19.87 -16.77
CA PRO A 59 8.23 19.00 -16.91
C PRO A 59 7.78 18.48 -15.54
N LEU A 60 6.48 18.22 -15.43
CA LEU A 60 5.91 17.55 -14.26
C LEU A 60 6.45 16.12 -14.15
N LYS A 61 6.76 15.70 -12.94
CA LYS A 61 7.20 14.33 -12.66
C LYS A 61 6.03 13.38 -12.89
N LYS A 62 6.28 12.34 -13.70
CA LYS A 62 5.30 11.32 -14.04
C LYS A 62 5.42 10.13 -13.10
N ALA A 63 4.31 9.77 -12.46
CA ALA A 63 4.23 8.64 -11.55
C ALA A 63 3.22 7.61 -12.09
N THR A 64 3.66 6.36 -12.24
CA THR A 64 2.75 5.28 -12.63
C THR A 64 2.52 4.33 -11.47
N VAL A 65 1.25 4.15 -11.10
CA VAL A 65 0.81 3.30 -10.00
C VAL A 65 0.28 1.98 -10.55
N PHE A 66 0.91 0.87 -10.17
CA PHE A 66 0.38 -0.47 -10.39
C PHE A 66 -0.42 -0.93 -9.18
N LEU A 67 -1.73 -1.06 -9.34
CA LEU A 67 -2.66 -1.46 -8.30
C LEU A 67 -3.19 -2.87 -8.58
N ASN A 68 -3.02 -3.77 -7.63
CA ASN A 68 -3.71 -5.07 -7.64
C ASN A 68 -5.01 -4.97 -6.81
N PRO A 69 -6.20 -4.82 -7.45
CA PRO A 69 -7.46 -4.70 -6.74
C PRO A 69 -7.87 -5.98 -5.99
N ALA A 70 -7.44 -7.16 -6.45
CA ALA A 70 -7.75 -8.45 -5.82
C ALA A 70 -7.01 -8.64 -4.48
N ALA A 71 -5.96 -7.87 -4.22
CA ALA A 71 -5.24 -7.92 -2.96
C ALA A 71 -6.13 -7.61 -1.74
N CYS A 72 -5.72 -8.11 -0.57
CA CYS A 72 -6.43 -7.89 0.70
C CYS A 72 -7.91 -8.29 0.67
N LYS A 73 -8.24 -9.44 0.05
CA LYS A 73 -9.61 -9.95 -0.12
C LYS A 73 -10.50 -8.97 -0.92
N GLY A 74 -9.97 -8.39 -2.00
CA GLY A 74 -10.69 -7.45 -2.87
C GLY A 74 -10.89 -6.04 -2.28
N LYS A 75 -10.27 -5.72 -1.15
CA LYS A 75 -10.40 -4.40 -0.50
C LYS A 75 -9.30 -3.42 -0.90
N ALA A 76 -8.24 -3.89 -1.56
CA ALA A 76 -7.09 -3.07 -1.93
C ALA A 76 -7.48 -1.84 -2.76
N GLY A 77 -8.38 -2.00 -3.74
CA GLY A 77 -8.87 -0.85 -4.52
C GLY A 77 -9.53 0.23 -3.66
N SER A 78 -10.48 -0.15 -2.81
CA SER A 78 -11.17 0.80 -1.91
C SER A 78 -10.21 1.44 -0.89
N LEU A 79 -9.20 0.70 -0.42
CA LEU A 79 -8.17 1.23 0.49
C LEU A 79 -7.26 2.24 -0.20
N PHE A 80 -6.83 1.95 -1.43
CA PHE A 80 -6.00 2.86 -2.21
C PHE A 80 -6.74 4.17 -2.51
N GLU A 81 -7.95 4.08 -3.06
CA GLU A 81 -8.77 5.25 -3.42
C GLU A 81 -9.08 6.15 -2.21
N LYS A 82 -9.24 5.58 -1.02
CA LYS A 82 -9.57 6.36 0.19
C LYS A 82 -8.37 6.96 0.91
N ASN A 83 -7.21 6.31 0.85
CA ASN A 83 -6.09 6.65 1.71
C ASN A 83 -4.88 7.20 0.95
N ALA A 84 -4.61 6.71 -0.26
CA ALA A 84 -3.38 7.03 -1.02
C ALA A 84 -3.66 7.91 -2.24
N ALA A 85 -4.73 7.64 -3.00
CA ALA A 85 -5.05 8.40 -4.22
C ALA A 85 -5.17 9.92 -3.97
N PRO A 86 -5.84 10.41 -2.90
CA PRO A 86 -5.93 11.85 -2.64
C PRO A 86 -4.57 12.49 -2.40
N ILE A 87 -3.66 11.79 -1.71
CA ILE A 87 -2.31 12.27 -1.41
C ILE A 87 -1.50 12.43 -2.71
N LEU A 88 -1.56 11.45 -3.60
CA LEU A 88 -0.86 11.46 -4.88
C LEU A 88 -1.40 12.53 -5.85
N HIS A 89 -2.71 12.76 -5.86
CA HIS A 89 -3.30 13.81 -6.71
C HIS A 89 -3.03 15.22 -6.18
N LEU A 90 -2.92 15.39 -4.86
CA LEU A 90 -2.62 16.68 -4.24
C LEU A 90 -1.14 17.08 -4.36
N SER A 91 -0.24 16.14 -4.65
CA SER A 91 1.21 16.39 -4.65
C SER A 91 1.76 17.02 -5.92
N GLY A 92 0.92 17.32 -6.91
CA GLY A 92 1.37 17.91 -8.19
C GLY A 92 2.13 16.94 -9.10
N LEU A 93 1.95 15.63 -8.93
CA LEU A 93 2.49 14.61 -9.83
C LEU A 93 1.48 14.27 -10.94
N ASP A 94 1.99 13.92 -12.13
CA ASP A 94 1.15 13.34 -13.18
C ASP A 94 0.99 11.84 -12.91
N VAL A 95 -0.11 11.48 -12.25
CA VAL A 95 -0.35 10.14 -11.70
C VAL A 95 -1.23 9.31 -12.63
N THR A 96 -0.66 8.26 -13.21
CA THR A 96 -1.40 7.26 -13.99
C THR A 96 -1.62 6.00 -13.15
N VAL A 97 -2.87 5.66 -12.87
CA VAL A 97 -3.22 4.44 -12.11
C VAL A 97 -3.60 3.31 -13.06
N VAL A 98 -2.82 2.23 -13.03
CA VAL A 98 -3.04 1.00 -13.77
C VAL A 98 -3.55 -0.06 -12.80
N LYS A 99 -4.73 -0.60 -13.09
CA LYS A 99 -5.28 -1.75 -12.39
C LYS A 99 -4.85 -3.03 -13.09
N THR A 100 -4.32 -3.99 -12.33
CA THR A 100 -3.91 -5.29 -12.85
C THR A 100 -5.02 -6.30 -12.61
N ASP A 101 -5.47 -6.96 -13.68
CA ASP A 101 -6.51 -7.98 -13.68
C ASP A 101 -5.96 -9.37 -13.35
N TYR A 102 -4.71 -9.67 -13.75
CA TYR A 102 -4.08 -10.98 -13.54
C TYR A 102 -2.56 -10.89 -13.34
N GLU A 103 -1.98 -11.94 -12.75
CA GLU A 103 -0.54 -12.08 -12.54
C GLU A 103 0.21 -12.10 -13.88
N GLY A 104 1.20 -11.23 -14.04
CA GLY A 104 2.01 -11.05 -15.23
C GLY A 104 1.52 -9.95 -16.18
N GLN A 105 0.35 -9.34 -15.95
CA GLN A 105 -0.11 -8.18 -16.74
C GLN A 105 0.76 -6.94 -16.48
N ALA A 106 1.17 -6.76 -15.23
CA ALA A 106 2.00 -5.64 -14.82
C ALA A 106 3.34 -5.64 -15.58
N LYS A 107 3.90 -6.84 -15.84
CA LYS A 107 5.09 -7.04 -16.70
C LYS A 107 4.91 -6.48 -18.10
N LYS A 108 3.86 -6.94 -18.79
CA LYS A 108 3.61 -6.55 -20.19
C LYS A 108 3.42 -5.06 -20.32
N LEU A 109 2.73 -4.45 -19.35
CA LEU A 109 2.54 -3.01 -19.37
C LEU A 109 3.83 -2.26 -19.09
N LEU A 110 4.67 -2.76 -18.18
CA LEU A 110 5.98 -2.16 -17.90
C LEU A 110 6.90 -2.15 -19.13
N GLU A 111 6.83 -3.19 -19.97
CA GLU A 111 7.57 -3.27 -21.26
C GLU A 111 7.08 -2.25 -22.29
N LEU A 112 5.80 -1.86 -22.23
CA LEU A 112 5.18 -0.91 -23.16
C LEU A 112 5.23 0.54 -22.65
N MET A 113 5.71 0.75 -21.43
CA MET A 113 5.75 2.07 -20.81
C MET A 113 7.03 2.82 -21.18
N GLU A 114 6.86 4.01 -21.73
CA GLU A 114 7.94 4.94 -22.00
C GLU A 114 7.88 6.14 -21.05
N ASN A 115 9.04 6.59 -20.56
CA ASN A 115 9.23 7.87 -19.84
C ASN A 115 8.37 8.07 -18.57
N THR A 116 8.60 7.25 -17.55
CA THR A 116 8.07 7.46 -16.18
C THR A 116 9.21 7.78 -15.21
N ASP A 117 9.03 8.77 -14.35
CA ASP A 117 10.05 9.19 -13.37
C ASP A 117 9.95 8.42 -12.04
N LEU A 118 8.77 7.87 -11.73
CA LEU A 118 8.48 7.16 -10.49
C LEU A 118 7.50 6.00 -10.73
N ILE A 119 7.86 4.81 -10.27
CA ILE A 119 6.96 3.64 -10.32
C ILE A 119 6.46 3.36 -8.91
N ILE A 120 5.15 3.29 -8.73
CA ILE A 120 4.52 3.02 -7.45
C ILE A 120 3.81 1.67 -7.51
N ILE A 121 4.12 0.79 -6.57
CA ILE A 121 3.50 -0.53 -6.45
C ILE A 121 2.53 -0.51 -5.28
N ALA A 122 1.24 -0.66 -5.54
CA ALA A 122 0.19 -0.67 -4.52
C ALA A 122 -0.38 -2.09 -4.37
N GLY A 123 0.05 -2.79 -3.32
CA GLY A 123 -0.28 -4.21 -3.18
C GLY A 123 0.33 -4.88 -1.94
N GLY A 124 0.55 -6.19 -2.04
CA GLY A 124 1.28 -6.99 -1.05
C GLY A 124 2.61 -7.50 -1.59
N ASP A 125 3.30 -8.33 -0.80
CA ASP A 125 4.63 -8.87 -1.13
C ASP A 125 4.69 -9.53 -2.52
N GLY A 126 3.65 -10.27 -2.92
CA GLY A 126 3.58 -10.94 -4.22
C GLY A 126 3.59 -9.97 -5.42
N THR A 127 2.90 -8.83 -5.30
CA THR A 127 2.85 -7.81 -6.37
C THR A 127 4.20 -7.09 -6.52
N VAL A 128 4.93 -6.89 -5.41
CA VAL A 128 6.28 -6.33 -5.44
C VAL A 128 7.27 -7.29 -6.10
N GLN A 129 7.20 -8.57 -5.74
CA GLN A 129 8.05 -9.61 -6.32
C GLN A 129 7.82 -9.74 -7.83
N GLU A 130 6.55 -9.74 -8.25
CA GLU A 130 6.21 -9.81 -9.67
C GLU A 130 6.83 -8.63 -10.43
N LEU A 131 6.55 -7.40 -10.02
CA LEU A 131 7.05 -6.22 -10.73
C LEU A 131 8.57 -6.13 -10.73
N ARG A 132 9.25 -6.46 -9.61
CA ARG A 132 10.71 -6.36 -9.52
C ARG A 132 11.43 -7.48 -10.27
N ALA A 133 10.94 -8.72 -10.19
CA ALA A 133 11.47 -9.81 -10.99
C ALA A 133 11.37 -9.49 -12.48
N ASN A 134 10.30 -8.82 -12.87
CA ASN A 134 10.05 -8.46 -14.25
C ASN A 134 10.94 -7.32 -14.74
N VAL A 135 11.22 -6.27 -13.95
CA VAL A 135 12.18 -5.19 -14.30
C VAL A 135 13.55 -5.73 -14.75
N ASN A 136 14.05 -6.77 -14.09
CA ASN A 136 15.35 -7.36 -14.40
C ASN A 136 15.33 -8.38 -15.56
N LEU A 137 14.13 -8.73 -16.05
CA LEU A 137 13.93 -9.60 -17.21
C LEU A 137 13.67 -8.79 -18.50
N LEU A 138 13.53 -7.46 -18.42
CA LEU A 138 13.52 -6.60 -19.60
C LEU A 138 14.90 -6.55 -20.26
N SER A 139 14.93 -6.25 -21.56
CA SER A 139 16.17 -6.13 -22.34
C SER A 139 17.20 -5.23 -21.67
N SER A 140 18.49 -5.54 -21.82
CA SER A 140 19.61 -4.92 -21.08
C SER A 140 19.66 -3.38 -21.15
N CYS A 141 19.15 -2.79 -22.23
CA CYS A 141 19.04 -1.33 -22.39
C CYS A 141 17.96 -0.72 -21.48
N VAL A 142 16.82 -1.40 -21.36
CA VAL A 142 15.69 -1.00 -20.51
C VAL A 142 16.03 -1.24 -19.04
N GLN A 143 16.69 -2.35 -18.72
CA GLN A 143 17.14 -2.63 -17.35
C GLN A 143 18.06 -1.54 -16.78
N ALA A 144 18.99 -0.99 -17.58
CA ALA A 144 19.89 0.08 -17.14
C ALA A 144 19.17 1.42 -16.89
N ALA A 145 18.10 1.70 -17.65
CA ALA A 145 17.25 2.87 -17.44
C ALA A 145 16.36 2.68 -16.19
N PHE A 146 15.75 1.51 -16.04
CA PHE A 146 14.86 1.19 -14.91
C PHE A 146 15.58 0.99 -13.59
N SER A 147 16.86 0.60 -13.59
CA SER A 147 17.68 0.56 -12.37
C SER A 147 17.81 1.94 -11.69
N LYS A 148 17.67 3.01 -12.48
CA LYS A 148 17.76 4.40 -11.98
C LYS A 148 16.41 4.99 -11.55
N ILE A 149 15.30 4.36 -11.93
CA ILE A 149 13.95 4.85 -11.60
C ILE A 149 13.61 4.40 -10.18
N PRO A 150 13.30 5.31 -9.24
CA PRO A 150 12.88 4.93 -7.91
C PRO A 150 11.56 4.17 -7.94
N ILE A 151 11.46 3.14 -7.10
CA ILE A 151 10.26 2.32 -6.93
C ILE A 151 9.66 2.63 -5.56
N GLY A 152 8.48 3.24 -5.55
CA GLY A 152 7.67 3.43 -4.36
C GLY A 152 6.82 2.20 -4.07
N PHE A 153 6.62 1.89 -2.78
CA PHE A 153 5.79 0.78 -2.36
C PHE A 153 4.70 1.23 -1.38
N ILE A 154 3.44 0.91 -1.70
CA ILE A 154 2.27 1.18 -0.87
C ILE A 154 1.71 -0.16 -0.36
N PRO A 155 1.86 -0.47 0.94
CA PRO A 155 1.39 -1.72 1.53
C PRO A 155 -0.13 -1.70 1.70
N LEU A 156 -0.85 -2.42 0.84
CA LEU A 156 -2.30 -2.60 0.94
C LEU A 156 -2.69 -3.94 1.62
N GLY A 157 -1.72 -4.83 1.80
CA GLY A 157 -1.88 -6.11 2.50
C GLY A 157 -2.02 -5.95 4.02
N LYS A 158 -2.51 -7.00 4.70
CA LYS A 158 -2.57 -7.05 6.17
C LYS A 158 -1.20 -7.32 6.80
N THR A 159 -0.39 -8.12 6.14
CA THR A 159 0.95 -8.51 6.56
C THR A 159 1.84 -8.36 5.34
N CYS A 160 2.83 -7.48 5.41
CA CYS A 160 3.77 -7.24 4.33
C CYS A 160 5.17 -7.24 4.93
N THR A 161 5.99 -8.19 4.54
CA THR A 161 7.31 -8.38 5.14
C THR A 161 8.20 -7.19 4.84
N LEU A 162 8.11 -6.67 3.60
CA LEU A 162 8.88 -5.51 3.18
C LEU A 162 8.48 -4.23 3.91
N SER A 163 7.22 -4.11 4.31
CA SER A 163 6.74 -2.88 4.92
C SER A 163 7.27 -2.68 6.35
N HIS A 164 7.50 -3.75 7.10
CA HIS A 164 8.15 -3.67 8.42
C HIS A 164 9.65 -3.31 8.33
N THR A 165 10.31 -3.63 7.21
CA THR A 165 11.72 -3.26 6.99
C THR A 165 11.85 -1.82 6.52
N LEU A 166 10.92 -1.36 5.67
CA LEU A 166 10.99 -0.04 5.03
C LEU A 166 10.32 1.08 5.82
N PHE A 167 9.30 0.76 6.61
CA PHE A 167 8.50 1.75 7.32
C PHE A 167 8.45 1.45 8.82
N PRO A 168 8.33 2.48 9.67
CA PRO A 168 8.12 2.28 11.10
C PRO A 168 6.85 1.45 11.37
N GLU A 169 6.88 0.72 12.49
CA GLU A 169 5.71 0.02 13.03
C GLU A 169 4.52 0.98 13.15
N SER A 170 3.40 0.60 12.55
CA SER A 170 2.18 1.42 12.51
C SER A 170 1.09 0.81 13.37
N THR A 171 0.38 1.66 14.12
CA THR A 171 -0.75 1.22 14.95
C THR A 171 -2.03 0.97 14.15
N SER A 172 -2.19 1.62 12.98
CA SER A 172 -3.34 1.44 12.10
C SER A 172 -2.93 1.23 10.65
N GLN A 173 -3.73 0.44 9.92
CA GLN A 173 -3.51 0.20 8.49
C GLN A 173 -3.57 1.51 7.68
N VAL A 174 -4.43 2.44 8.07
CA VAL A 174 -4.57 3.75 7.41
C VAL A 174 -3.29 4.55 7.58
N GLN A 175 -2.77 4.65 8.81
CA GLN A 175 -1.51 5.32 9.11
C GLN A 175 -0.35 4.72 8.30
N HIS A 176 -0.31 3.40 8.17
CA HIS A 176 0.72 2.72 7.39
C HIS A 176 0.70 3.13 5.92
N ILE A 177 -0.49 3.10 5.30
CA ILE A 177 -0.68 3.48 3.89
C ILE A 177 -0.36 4.97 3.68
N THR A 178 -0.84 5.85 4.56
CA THR A 178 -0.61 7.29 4.43
C THR A 178 0.87 7.63 4.61
N ASN A 179 1.54 7.03 5.60
CA ASN A 179 2.97 7.26 5.84
C ASN A 179 3.83 6.76 4.68
N ALA A 180 3.52 5.57 4.14
CA ALA A 180 4.22 5.04 2.98
C ALA A 180 4.04 5.96 1.75
N THR A 181 2.83 6.47 1.53
CA THR A 181 2.56 7.40 0.42
C THR A 181 3.29 8.74 0.61
N LEU A 182 3.32 9.28 1.83
CA LEU A 182 4.06 10.51 2.14
C LEU A 182 5.57 10.34 2.00
N ALA A 183 6.12 9.18 2.37
CA ALA A 183 7.54 8.88 2.19
C ALA A 183 7.93 8.89 0.70
N ILE A 184 7.06 8.34 -0.16
CA ILE A 184 7.23 8.41 -1.62
C ILE A 184 7.26 9.87 -2.10
N LEU A 185 6.36 10.73 -1.58
CA LEU A 185 6.34 12.15 -1.94
C LEU A 185 7.58 12.91 -1.47
N LYS A 186 8.11 12.58 -0.30
CA LYS A 186 9.36 13.15 0.23
C LYS A 186 10.57 12.81 -0.64
N GLY A 187 10.49 11.75 -1.44
CA GLY A 187 11.55 11.32 -2.34
C GLY A 187 12.73 10.69 -1.61
N GLU A 188 12.52 10.19 -0.39
CA GLU A 188 13.55 9.45 0.36
C GLU A 188 13.75 8.08 -0.29
N THR A 189 14.97 7.82 -0.80
CA THR A 189 15.32 6.57 -1.47
C THR A 189 16.27 5.75 -0.64
N VAL A 190 16.00 4.44 -0.52
CA VAL A 190 16.86 3.48 0.16
C VAL A 190 17.32 2.42 -0.85
N PRO A 191 18.63 2.15 -0.98
CA PRO A 191 19.10 1.03 -1.80
C PRO A 191 18.67 -0.29 -1.16
N LEU A 192 18.09 -1.19 -1.96
CA LEU A 192 17.65 -2.52 -1.54
C LEU A 192 18.38 -3.59 -2.34
N ASP A 193 18.93 -4.56 -1.62
CA ASP A 193 19.53 -5.74 -2.20
C ASP A 193 18.44 -6.70 -2.72
N VAL A 194 18.75 -7.39 -3.82
CA VAL A 194 17.84 -8.36 -4.45
C VAL A 194 18.54 -9.69 -4.66
N LEU A 195 17.84 -10.77 -4.37
CA LEU A 195 18.31 -12.13 -4.58
C LEU A 195 17.92 -12.59 -5.98
N GLN A 196 18.89 -13.05 -6.78
CA GLN A 196 18.64 -13.72 -8.05
C GLN A 196 18.67 -15.24 -7.85
N ILE A 197 17.58 -15.91 -8.21
CA ILE A 197 17.40 -17.36 -8.11
C ILE A 197 17.27 -17.89 -9.54
N LYS A 198 18.21 -18.74 -9.96
CA LYS A 198 18.21 -19.31 -11.32
C LYS A 198 18.07 -20.82 -11.24
N GLY A 199 16.98 -21.35 -11.80
CA GLY A 199 16.83 -22.78 -12.06
C GLY A 199 17.60 -23.20 -13.32
N GLU A 200 17.90 -24.49 -13.46
CA GLU A 200 18.68 -25.01 -14.60
C GLU A 200 18.00 -24.78 -15.97
N LYS A 201 16.66 -24.78 -16.02
CA LYS A 201 15.87 -24.70 -17.26
C LYS A 201 14.93 -23.49 -17.35
N GLU A 202 14.90 -22.66 -16.32
CA GLU A 202 13.92 -21.58 -16.19
C GLU A 202 14.58 -20.20 -16.25
N GLN A 203 13.79 -19.19 -16.56
CA GLN A 203 14.24 -17.81 -16.46
C GLN A 203 14.60 -17.47 -15.01
N PRO A 204 15.63 -16.63 -14.78
CA PRO A 204 15.98 -16.23 -13.42
C PRO A 204 14.83 -15.45 -12.77
N VAL A 205 14.51 -15.81 -11.53
CA VAL A 205 13.51 -15.14 -10.71
C VAL A 205 14.24 -14.27 -9.69
N PHE A 206 13.74 -13.06 -9.44
CA PHE A 206 14.31 -12.18 -8.41
C PHE A 206 13.37 -12.07 -7.21
N ALA A 207 13.95 -12.06 -6.02
CA ALA A 207 13.22 -11.92 -4.76
C ALA A 207 13.83 -10.81 -3.91
N VAL A 208 12.97 -10.02 -3.25
CA VAL A 208 13.41 -8.93 -2.35
C VAL A 208 13.49 -9.43 -0.90
N SER A 209 12.56 -10.27 -0.47
CA SER A 209 12.52 -10.76 0.92
C SER A 209 13.26 -12.10 1.12
N GLY A 210 13.13 -13.03 0.17
CA GLY A 210 13.75 -14.36 0.23
C GLY A 210 12.83 -15.49 -0.23
N LEU A 211 13.38 -16.71 -0.21
CA LEU A 211 12.69 -17.96 -0.58
C LEU A 211 12.33 -18.76 0.68
N ARG A 212 11.11 -19.30 0.74
CA ARG A 212 10.68 -20.18 1.83
C ARG A 212 10.21 -21.53 1.26
N TRP A 213 10.81 -22.61 1.76
CA TRP A 213 10.45 -23.97 1.37
C TRP A 213 10.32 -24.86 2.61
N GLY A 214 9.32 -25.76 2.63
CA GLY A 214 9.08 -26.71 3.72
C GLY A 214 7.70 -26.57 4.39
N SER A 215 7.50 -27.34 5.46
CA SER A 215 6.19 -27.56 6.09
C SER A 215 5.50 -26.28 6.57
N TYR A 216 6.24 -25.28 7.05
CA TYR A 216 5.67 -24.01 7.49
C TYR A 216 5.01 -23.23 6.35
N ARG A 217 5.61 -23.26 5.15
CA ARG A 217 5.03 -22.64 3.95
C ARG A 217 3.75 -23.37 3.55
N ASP A 218 3.78 -24.70 3.57
CA ASP A 218 2.61 -25.50 3.18
C ASP A 218 1.44 -25.33 4.16
N ALA A 219 1.73 -25.21 5.45
CA ALA A 219 0.73 -24.85 6.46
C ALA A 219 0.14 -23.44 6.19
N GLY A 220 0.98 -22.45 5.86
CA GLY A 220 0.55 -21.09 5.53
C GLY A 220 -0.37 -21.04 4.29
N VAL A 221 -0.05 -21.81 3.25
CA VAL A 221 -0.90 -21.91 2.04
C VAL A 221 -2.25 -22.54 2.36
N LYS A 222 -2.27 -23.59 3.19
CA LYS A 222 -3.52 -24.24 3.63
C LYS A 222 -4.38 -23.32 4.49
N ALA A 223 -3.79 -22.48 5.33
CA ALA A 223 -4.53 -21.54 6.18
C ALA A 223 -5.21 -20.41 5.38
N SER A 224 -4.78 -20.16 4.14
CA SER A 224 -5.38 -19.15 3.25
C SER A 224 -6.49 -19.70 2.35
N LYS A 225 -6.66 -21.02 2.26
CA LYS A 225 -7.77 -21.67 1.54
C LYS A 225 -9.02 -21.70 2.42
#